data_AF-A0A356GMT7-F1
#
_entry.id   AF-A0A356GMT7-F1
#
_cell.length_a   1.000
_cell.length_b   1.000
_cell.length_c   1.000
_cell.angle_alpha   90.00
_cell.angle_beta   90.00
_cell.angle_gamma   90.00
#
_symmetry.space_group_name_H-M   'P 1'
#
loop_
_entity.id
_entity.type
_entity.pdbx_description
1 polymer ?
#
loop_
_entity_poly.entity_id
_entity_poly.type
_entity_poly.pdbx_seq_one_letter_code
_entity_poly.pdbx_strand_id
1 'polypeptide(L)' 'MSNRRESGTLDREKIRANLLSVEHGTILGPFRLRKDGTQIGHRSIIIQWQHGKKEIVWPQKMRTARPVIP' A
#
# COMPACT_ATOMS: atom_id res chain seq x y z
N MET A 1 -23.25 -37.42 4.04
CA MET A 1 -22.74 -36.60 5.16
C MET A 1 -21.23 -36.51 5.03
N SER A 2 -20.70 -35.41 4.45
CA SER A 2 -19.25 -35.21 4.32
C SER A 2 -18.77 -34.28 5.44
N ASN A 3 -17.90 -34.81 6.27
CA ASN A 3 -17.39 -34.26 7.50
C ASN A 3 -16.33 -33.17 7.20
N ARG A 4 -16.74 -31.90 7.13
CA ARG A 4 -15.79 -30.78 7.01
C ARG A 4 -15.25 -30.48 8.40
N ARG A 5 -14.02 -30.92 8.64
CA ARG A 5 -13.18 -30.60 9.80
C ARG A 5 -13.41 -29.17 10.26
N GLU A 6 -13.53 -28.98 11.57
CA GLU A 6 -13.53 -27.69 12.28
C GLU A 6 -12.20 -26.93 12.11
N SER A 7 -11.81 -26.63 10.87
CA SER A 7 -10.72 -25.71 10.59
C SER A 7 -11.21 -24.30 10.88
N GLY A 8 -10.64 -23.67 11.91
CA GLY A 8 -10.90 -22.28 12.30
C GLY A 8 -11.00 -21.38 11.09
N THR A 9 -12.23 -21.06 10.70
CA THR A 9 -12.50 -20.37 9.46
C THR A 9 -12.49 -18.88 9.78
N LEU A 10 -11.57 -18.15 9.15
CA LEU A 10 -11.52 -16.71 9.24
C LEU A 10 -12.81 -16.11 8.67
N ASP A 11 -13.56 -15.40 9.51
CA ASP A 11 -14.77 -14.67 9.14
C ASP A 11 -14.38 -13.50 8.22
N ARG A 12 -14.63 -13.69 6.92
CA ARG A 12 -14.24 -12.76 5.86
C ARG A 12 -14.91 -11.40 6.03
N GLU A 13 -16.15 -11.36 6.51
CA GLU A 13 -16.89 -10.11 6.68
C GLU A 13 -16.33 -9.31 7.85
N LYS A 14 -15.99 -9.98 8.96
CA LYS A 14 -15.30 -9.32 10.09
C LYS A 14 -13.93 -8.78 9.70
N ILE A 15 -13.17 -9.53 8.92
CA ILE A 15 -11.87 -9.08 8.42
C ILE A 15 -12.04 -7.86 7.51
N ARG A 16 -12.97 -7.91 6.56
CA ARG A 16 -13.26 -6.78 5.66
C ARG A 16 -13.65 -5.54 6.46
N ALA A 17 -14.56 -5.68 7.43
CA ALA A 17 -15.00 -4.58 8.27
C ALA A 17 -13.84 -3.96 9.05
N ASN A 18 -12.97 -4.77 9.64
CA ASN A 18 -11.81 -4.29 10.36
C ASN A 18 -10.82 -3.56 9.45
N LEU A 19 -10.50 -4.12 8.27
CA LEU A 19 -9.61 -3.48 7.30
C LEU A 19 -10.15 -2.13 6.78
N LEU A 20 -11.47 -1.97 6.69
CA LEU A 20 -12.10 -0.71 6.29
C LEU A 20 -12.14 0.34 7.42
N SER A 21 -12.03 -0.07 8.69
CA SER A 21 -12.11 0.83 9.85
C SER A 21 -10.77 1.38 10.32
N VAL A 22 -9.66 0.91 9.75
CA VAL A 22 -8.31 1.19 10.26
C VAL A 22 -7.42 1.89 9.22
N GLU A 23 -6.49 2.70 9.71
CA GLU A 23 -5.36 3.24 8.96
C GLU A 23 -4.06 2.78 9.63
N HIS A 24 -3.15 2.20 8.85
CA HIS A 24 -1.90 1.64 9.37
C HIS A 24 -0.70 2.33 8.72
N GLY A 25 0.28 2.77 9.51
CA GLY A 25 1.54 3.30 8.97
C GLY A 25 2.41 2.19 8.38
N THR A 26 2.93 2.39 7.17
CA THR A 26 3.91 1.49 6.53
C THR A 26 5.11 2.28 6.00
N ILE A 27 6.15 1.57 5.56
CA ILE A 27 7.33 2.18 4.91
C ILE A 27 6.93 2.96 3.64
N LEU A 28 5.87 2.55 2.95
CA LEU A 28 5.37 3.18 1.72
C LEU A 28 4.30 4.27 2.00
N GLY A 29 4.13 4.65 3.26
CA GLY A 29 3.09 5.57 3.73
C GLY A 29 1.87 4.84 4.31
N PRO A 30 0.77 5.56 4.57
CA PRO A 30 -0.39 4.97 5.20
C PRO A 30 -1.06 3.90 4.32
N PHE A 31 -1.49 2.81 4.92
CA PHE A 31 -2.40 1.84 4.33
C PHE A 31 -3.81 2.17 4.80
N ARG A 32 -4.69 2.49 3.85
CA ARG A 32 -6.10 2.78 4.08
C ARG A 32 -6.92 2.35 2.88
N LEU A 33 -8.08 1.77 3.13
CA LEU A 33 -8.99 1.29 2.10
C LEU A 33 -10.21 2.20 1.95
N ARG A 34 -10.70 2.35 0.71
CA ARG A 34 -12.06 2.83 0.41
C ARG A 34 -13.04 1.66 0.58
N LYS A 35 -14.34 1.95 0.73
CA LYS A 35 -15.43 0.97 0.86
C LYS A 35 -15.43 -0.16 -0.19
N ASP A 36 -15.00 0.13 -1.41
CA ASP A 36 -14.88 -0.84 -2.51
C ASP A 36 -13.66 -1.78 -2.38
N GLY A 37 -12.75 -1.50 -1.45
CA GLY A 37 -11.51 -2.24 -1.24
C GLY A 37 -10.28 -1.57 -1.89
N THR A 38 -10.43 -0.43 -2.55
CA THR A 38 -9.31 0.29 -3.17
C THR A 38 -8.37 0.85 -2.11
N GLN A 39 -7.07 0.59 -2.22
CA GLN A 39 -6.07 1.23 -1.38
C GLN A 39 -5.87 2.70 -1.79
N ILE A 40 -6.03 3.62 -0.83
CA ILE A 40 -6.00 5.07 -1.07
C ILE A 40 -5.00 5.82 -0.20
N GLY A 41 -4.33 5.13 0.73
CA GLY A 41 -3.30 5.74 1.57
C GLY A 41 -1.90 5.78 0.92
N HIS A 42 -1.61 4.86 -0.01
CA HIS A 42 -0.32 4.78 -0.67
C HIS A 42 -0.04 6.02 -1.52
N ARG A 43 1.19 6.52 -1.42
CA ARG A 43 1.68 7.65 -2.22
C ARG A 43 2.70 7.12 -3.22
N SER A 44 2.31 7.09 -4.49
CA SER A 44 3.23 6.69 -5.56
C SER A 44 4.47 7.59 -5.60
N ILE A 45 5.62 6.97 -5.86
CA ILE A 45 6.90 7.64 -6.07
C ILE A 45 7.43 7.31 -7.46
N ILE A 46 8.13 8.26 -8.06
CA ILE A 46 8.87 8.05 -9.31
C ILE A 46 10.34 8.07 -8.95
N ILE A 47 11.06 7.02 -9.32
CA ILE A 47 12.49 6.86 -9.08
C ILE A 47 13.23 6.88 -10.42
N GLN A 48 14.38 7.54 -10.45
CA GLN A 48 15.36 7.41 -11.53
C GLN A 48 16.68 6.92 -10.96
N TRP A 49 17.40 6.12 -11.75
CA TRP A 49 18.81 5.87 -11.49
C TRP A 49 19.62 7.05 -12.05
N GLN A 50 20.31 7.76 -11.17
CA GLN A 50 21.17 8.89 -11.52
C GLN A 50 22.52 8.71 -10.84
N HIS A 51 23.61 8.83 -11.60
CA HIS A 51 24.98 8.71 -11.07
C HIS A 51 25.20 7.44 -10.20
N GLY A 52 24.60 6.30 -10.60
CA GLY A 52 24.71 5.03 -9.88
C GLY A 52 23.85 4.89 -8.62
N LYS A 53 22.98 5.86 -8.30
CA LYS A 53 22.09 5.83 -7.13
C LYS A 53 20.61 5.93 -7.53
N LYS A 54 19.74 5.29 -6.74
CA LYS A 54 18.29 5.48 -6.86
C LYS A 54 17.90 6.83 -6.23
N GLU A 55 17.38 7.73 -7.04
CA GLU A 55 16.88 9.04 -6.61
C GLU A 55 15.37 9.12 -6.78
N ILE A 56 14.67 9.66 -5.78
CA ILE A 56 13.23 9.97 -5.88
C ILE A 56 13.12 11.29 -6.63
N VAL A 57 12.50 11.27 -7.81
CA VAL A 57 12.32 12.48 -8.64
C VAL A 57 10.93 13.10 -8.51
N TRP A 58 9.96 12.34 -7.98
CA TRP A 58 8.61 12.81 -7.66
C TRP A 58 7.96 11.92 -6.59
N PRO A 59 7.08 12.44 -5.70
CA PRO A 59 6.58 13.82 -5.60
C PRO A 59 7.58 14.79 -4.99
N GLN A 60 7.37 16.08 -5.26
CA GLN A 60 8.25 17.18 -4.84
C GLN A 60 8.65 17.13 -3.36
N LYS A 61 7.69 16.83 -2.48
CA LYS A 61 7.89 16.78 -1.03
C LYS A 61 8.83 15.67 -0.55
N MET A 62 9.08 14.65 -1.39
CA MET A 62 9.99 13.54 -1.10
C MET A 62 11.17 13.50 -2.08
N ARG A 63 11.33 14.55 -2.89
CA ARG A 63 12.27 14.57 -4.00
C ARG A 63 13.70 14.71 -3.50
N THR A 64 14.56 13.79 -3.90
CA THR A 64 15.99 13.79 -3.58
C THR A 64 16.85 14.31 -4.73
N ALA A 65 16.36 14.23 -5.97
CA ALA A 65 16.99 14.83 -7.16
C ALA A 65 15.94 15.33 -8.17
N ARG A 66 16.30 16.26 -9.06
CA ARG A 66 15.42 16.64 -10.18
C ARG A 66 15.35 15.49 -11.20
N PRO A 67 14.24 15.30 -11.93
CA PRO A 67 14.20 14.35 -13.03
C PRO A 67 15.21 14.75 -14.11
N VAL A 68 15.97 13.76 -14.61
CA VAL A 68 16.77 13.87 -15.83
C VAL A 68 15.87 13.40 -16.97
N ILE A 69 15.70 14.25 -17.97
CA ILE A 69 14.94 13.99 -19.20
C ILE A 69 15.97 13.88 -20.34
N PRO A 70 15.81 12.95 -21.29
CA PRO A 70 16.67 12.88 -22.49
C PRO A 70 16.71 14.20 -23.27
#